data_AF-A0A843IMA2-F1
#
_entry.id   AF-A0A843IMA2-F1
#
_cell.length_a   1.000
_cell.length_b   1.000
_cell.length_c   1.000
_cell.angle_alpha   90.00
_cell.angle_beta   90.00
_cell.angle_gamma   90.00
#
_symmetry.space_group_name_H-M   'P 1'
#
loop_
_entity.id
_entity.type
_entity.pdbx_description
1 polymer ?
#
loop_
_entity_poly.entity_id
_entity_poly.type
_entity_poly.pdbx_seq_one_letter_code
_entity_poly.pdbx_strand_id
1 'polypeptide(L)'
;MAIDVRKHKKKLDQKPNINLVPFIDILFTIMIFLVVTSNFSATDVQADDAAKDIDQGSGKPNVTDVSGDQEYYVMPVANLHKVTVDGQDRSDAIAGSAVGVQARVIDEGQVTIKPGEIVIKCPPGISADKAVQRPEL
;
A
#
# COMPACT_ATOMS: atom_id res chain seq x y z
N MET A 1 51.37 -24.73 -42.32
CA MET A 1 51.49 -23.91 -41.10
C MET A 1 50.84 -24.69 -39.97
N ALA A 2 51.62 -25.24 -39.02
CA ALA A 2 51.08 -26.07 -37.94
C ALA A 2 50.74 -25.16 -36.74
N ILE A 3 49.49 -25.23 -36.26
CA ILE A 3 49.05 -24.48 -35.08
C ILE A 3 49.62 -25.15 -33.83
N ASP A 4 50.38 -24.40 -33.04
CA ASP A 4 50.93 -24.85 -31.76
C ASP A 4 49.86 -24.77 -30.65
N VAL A 5 49.17 -25.90 -30.46
CA VAL A 5 48.09 -26.07 -29.48
C VAL A 5 48.55 -25.96 -28.01
N ARG A 6 49.85 -26.09 -27.72
CA ARG A 6 50.36 -26.02 -26.34
C ARG A 6 50.36 -24.59 -25.81
N LYS A 7 50.68 -23.63 -26.68
CA LYS A 7 50.67 -22.20 -26.34
C LYS A 7 49.26 -21.66 -26.12
N HIS A 8 48.27 -22.22 -26.81
CA HIS A 8 46.85 -21.89 -26.62
C HIS A 8 46.28 -22.44 -25.31
N LYS A 9 46.65 -23.66 -24.90
CA LYS A 9 46.21 -24.24 -23.62
C LYS A 9 46.71 -23.43 -22.41
N LYS A 10 47.94 -22.92 -22.46
CA LYS A 10 48.53 -22.11 -21.38
C LYS A 10 47.88 -20.74 -21.18
N LYS A 11 47.22 -20.18 -22.22
CA LYS A 11 46.44 -18.94 -22.10
C LYS A 11 45.10 -19.15 -21.40
N LEU A 12 44.55 -20.36 -21.43
CA LEU A 12 43.25 -20.68 -20.83
C LEU A 12 43.34 -20.91 -19.30
N ASP A 13 44.52 -21.27 -18.79
CA ASP A 13 44.78 -21.51 -17.36
C ASP A 13 45.08 -20.24 -16.56
N GLN A 14 45.06 -19.06 -17.18
CA GLN A 14 45.16 -17.79 -16.43
C GLN A 14 43.84 -17.52 -15.71
N LYS A 15 43.81 -17.79 -14.40
CA LYS A 15 42.71 -17.36 -13.53
C LYS A 15 42.58 -15.83 -13.64
N PRO A 16 41.42 -15.30 -14.05
CA PRO A 16 41.24 -13.86 -14.14
C PRO A 16 41.27 -13.27 -12.72
N ASN A 17 42.20 -12.34 -12.48
CA ASN A 17 42.17 -11.51 -11.28
C ASN A 17 41.12 -10.43 -11.49
N ILE A 18 39.96 -10.59 -10.84
CA ILE A 18 38.92 -9.56 -10.80
C ILE A 18 39.39 -8.49 -9.80
N ASN A 19 39.22 -7.21 -10.14
CA ASN A 19 39.48 -6.12 -9.21
C ASN A 19 38.31 -6.01 -8.21
N LEU A 20 38.53 -6.41 -6.95
CA LEU A 20 37.48 -6.39 -5.92
C LEU A 20 37.09 -4.96 -5.51
N VAL A 21 38.01 -4.00 -5.58
CA VAL A 21 37.77 -2.59 -5.17
C VAL A 21 36.57 -1.96 -5.91
N PRO A 22 36.52 -1.93 -7.25
CA PRO A 22 35.35 -1.40 -7.96
C PRO A 22 34.10 -2.27 -7.81
N PHE A 23 34.24 -3.58 -7.56
CA PHE A 23 33.09 -4.48 -7.40
C PHE A 23 32.34 -4.23 -6.09
N ILE A 24 33.07 -3.97 -5.01
CA ILE A 24 32.49 -3.64 -3.70
C ILE A 24 31.72 -2.31 -3.77
N ASP A 25 32.23 -1.32 -4.50
CA ASP A 25 31.58 -0.01 -4.67
C ASP A 25 30.20 -0.14 -5.35
N ILE A 26 30.11 -0.97 -6.39
CA ILE A 26 28.85 -1.27 -7.09
C ILE A 26 27.85 -1.97 -6.16
N LEU A 27 28.31 -2.97 -5.39
CA LEU A 27 27.45 -3.67 -4.43
C LEU A 27 26.93 -2.73 -3.34
N PHE A 28 27.79 -1.86 -2.82
CA PHE A 28 27.41 -0.91 -1.77
C PHE A 28 26.41 0.13 -2.29
N THR A 29 26.60 0.61 -3.52
CA THR A 29 25.66 1.52 -4.19
C THR A 29 24.28 0.88 -4.36
N ILE A 30 24.21 -0.39 -4.79
CA ILE A 30 22.94 -1.12 -4.92
C ILE A 30 22.31 -1.35 -3.54
N MET A 31 23.09 -1.68 -2.51
CA MET A 31 22.55 -1.93 -1.18
C MET A 31 21.94 -0.66 -0.56
N ILE A 32 22.61 0.49 -0.68
CA ILE A 32 22.05 1.78 -0.24
C ILE A 32 20.79 2.08 -1.03
N PHE A 33 20.80 1.88 -2.35
CA PHE A 33 19.62 2.11 -3.18
C PHE A 33 18.43 1.25 -2.73
N LEU A 34 18.64 -0.03 -2.46
CA LEU A 34 17.61 -0.93 -1.94
C LEU A 34 17.10 -0.50 -0.58
N VAL A 35 17.96 -0.10 0.36
CA VAL A 35 17.53 0.36 1.69
C VAL A 35 16.75 1.68 1.60
N VAL A 36 17.19 2.62 0.76
CA VAL A 36 16.49 3.90 0.57
C VAL A 36 15.14 3.68 -0.09
N THR A 37 15.08 2.86 -1.15
CA THR A 37 13.82 2.55 -1.84
C THR A 37 12.88 1.67 -1.03
N SER A 38 13.38 0.73 -0.22
CA SER A 38 12.53 -0.12 0.63
C SER A 38 11.81 0.66 1.72
N ASN A 39 12.43 1.74 2.23
CA ASN A 39 11.76 2.66 3.16
C ASN A 39 10.62 3.45 2.48
N PHE A 40 10.66 3.61 1.15
CA PHE A 40 9.55 4.18 0.37
C PHE A 40 8.48 3.15 -0.01
N SER A 41 8.81 1.87 -0.11
CA SER A 41 7.85 0.81 -0.50
C SER A 41 6.94 0.31 0.61
N ALA A 42 7.05 0.81 1.84
CA ALA A 42 6.23 0.37 2.98
C ALA A 42 4.74 0.75 2.88
N THR A 43 4.29 1.42 1.81
CA THR A 43 2.88 1.80 1.61
C THR A 43 2.19 1.13 0.42
N ASP A 44 2.85 0.30 -0.40
CA ASP A 44 2.24 -0.17 -1.67
C ASP A 44 2.45 -1.65 -2.04
N VAL A 45 3.12 -2.45 -1.20
CA VAL A 45 3.29 -3.89 -1.48
C VAL A 45 2.23 -4.70 -0.72
N GLN A 46 0.98 -4.49 -1.09
CA GLN A 46 -0.11 -5.44 -0.86
C GLN A 46 -1.02 -5.48 -2.10
N ALA A 47 -0.39 -5.68 -3.25
CA ALA A 47 -1.05 -6.03 -4.50
C ALA A 47 -0.64 -7.47 -4.86
N ASP A 48 -1.26 -8.43 -4.19
CA ASP A 48 -1.31 -9.82 -4.65
C ASP A 48 -2.67 -10.01 -5.33
N ASP A 49 -2.61 -10.13 -6.66
CA ASP A 49 -3.57 -10.72 -7.60
C ASP A 49 -5.02 -10.97 -7.13
N ALA A 50 -5.90 -9.98 -7.31
CA ALA A 50 -7.29 -10.16 -7.79
C ALA A 50 -8.09 -8.85 -7.82
N ALA A 51 -7.94 -8.06 -8.89
CA ALA A 51 -9.02 -7.28 -9.54
C ALA A 51 -8.40 -6.30 -10.53
N LYS A 52 -8.76 -6.45 -11.81
CA LYS A 52 -8.64 -5.42 -12.83
C LYS A 52 -9.79 -4.42 -12.64
N ASP A 53 -9.53 -3.16 -12.99
CA ASP A 53 -10.35 -1.95 -12.79
C ASP A 53 -10.48 -1.57 -11.31
N ILE A 54 -10.03 -0.40 -10.84
CA ILE A 54 -10.42 0.94 -11.27
C ILE A 54 -9.26 1.94 -11.02
N ASP A 55 -9.04 2.78 -12.02
CA ASP A 55 -8.45 4.12 -12.03
C ASP A 55 -8.32 4.86 -10.67
N GLN A 56 -7.10 5.12 -10.20
CA GLN A 56 -6.55 6.47 -9.91
C GLN A 56 -5.37 6.48 -8.93
N GLY A 57 -4.22 6.94 -9.44
CA GLY A 57 -3.05 7.37 -8.67
C GLY A 57 -3.28 8.72 -7.96
N SER A 58 -4.23 8.75 -7.03
CA SER A 58 -4.39 9.82 -6.05
C SER A 58 -4.56 9.13 -4.70
N GLY A 59 -3.81 9.53 -3.67
CA GLY A 59 -3.93 9.01 -2.31
C GLY A 59 -5.26 9.35 -1.62
N LYS A 60 -6.34 9.51 -2.38
CA LYS A 60 -7.69 9.78 -1.93
C LYS A 60 -8.57 8.58 -2.26
N PRO A 61 -9.32 8.04 -1.28
CA PRO A 61 -10.26 6.96 -1.52
C PRO A 61 -11.30 7.32 -2.59
N ASN A 62 -11.86 6.31 -3.24
CA ASN A 62 -12.89 6.48 -4.28
C ASN A 62 -14.17 7.10 -3.67
N VAL A 63 -14.66 8.19 -4.27
CA VAL A 63 -15.90 8.86 -3.86
C VAL A 63 -17.06 8.06 -4.43
N THR A 64 -17.87 7.42 -3.59
CA THR A 64 -19.14 6.84 -4.05
C THR A 64 -20.29 7.77 -3.71
N ASP A 65 -20.92 8.22 -4.80
CA ASP A 65 -22.22 8.85 -4.97
C ASP A 65 -22.78 9.80 -3.91
N VAL A 66 -23.07 11.01 -4.39
CA VAL A 66 -23.53 12.19 -3.66
C VAL A 66 -25.05 12.25 -3.73
N SER A 67 -25.76 11.47 -2.91
CA SER A 67 -27.23 11.61 -2.76
C SER A 67 -27.64 12.48 -1.56
N GLY A 68 -26.76 13.39 -1.14
CA GLY A 68 -27.03 14.41 -0.13
C GLY A 68 -25.88 15.42 -0.08
N ASP A 69 -26.06 16.52 0.64
CA ASP A 69 -25.04 17.57 0.90
C ASP A 69 -23.79 17.07 1.67
N GLN A 70 -23.61 15.75 1.77
CA GLN A 70 -22.58 15.10 2.56
C GLN A 70 -21.85 14.09 1.68
N GLU A 71 -20.55 14.31 1.51
CA GLU A 71 -19.67 13.43 0.75
C GLU A 71 -19.22 12.25 1.63
N TYR A 72 -19.36 11.03 1.10
CA TYR A 72 -18.87 9.81 1.74
C TYR A 72 -17.84 9.11 0.85
N TYR A 73 -16.78 8.63 1.48
CA TYR A 73 -15.67 7.92 0.85
C TYR A 73 -15.70 6.45 1.23
N VAL A 74 -15.51 5.55 0.26
CA VAL A 74 -15.44 4.12 0.54
C VAL A 74 -14.08 3.78 1.13
N MET A 75 -14.08 3.23 2.34
CA MET A 75 -12.89 2.77 3.02
C MET A 75 -12.88 1.23 3.08
N PRO A 76 -12.15 0.55 2.17
CA PRO A 76 -12.00 -0.89 2.21
C PRO A 76 -11.03 -1.30 3.33
N VAL A 77 -11.38 -2.34 4.10
CA VAL A 77 -10.50 -2.93 5.11
C VAL A 77 -10.61 -4.46 5.02
N ALA A 78 -9.46 -5.13 4.96
CA ALA A 78 -9.41 -6.58 4.87
C ALA A 78 -10.16 -7.23 6.05
N ASN A 79 -11.11 -8.11 5.72
CA ASN A 79 -11.94 -8.82 6.70
C ASN A 79 -12.67 -7.88 7.69
N LEU A 80 -13.12 -6.71 7.23
CA LEU A 80 -13.88 -5.78 8.04
C LEU A 80 -15.18 -6.42 8.53
N HIS A 81 -15.29 -6.56 9.85
CA HIS A 81 -16.47 -7.11 10.52
C HIS A 81 -16.94 -6.24 11.69
N LYS A 82 -16.16 -5.21 12.05
CA LYS A 82 -16.51 -4.30 13.13
C LYS A 82 -16.22 -2.85 12.80
N VAL A 83 -17.19 -1.96 13.03
CA VAL A 83 -17.00 -0.50 12.94
C VAL A 83 -17.51 0.11 14.23
N THR A 84 -16.71 0.95 14.87
CA THR A 84 -17.09 1.66 16.10
C THR A 84 -16.94 3.16 15.87
N VAL A 85 -17.99 3.94 16.16
CA VAL A 85 -17.99 5.39 16.05
C VAL A 85 -18.29 6.01 17.41
N ASP A 86 -17.35 6.77 17.98
CA ASP A 86 -17.46 7.37 19.32
C ASP A 86 -17.87 6.36 20.42
N GLY A 87 -17.43 5.10 20.27
CA GLY A 87 -17.77 4.01 21.19
C GLY A 87 -19.11 3.31 20.91
N GLN A 88 -19.88 3.75 19.91
CA GLN A 88 -21.08 3.07 19.45
C GLN A 88 -20.75 2.10 18.31
N ASP A 89 -21.31 0.89 18.36
CA ASP A 89 -21.18 -0.08 17.28
C ASP A 89 -21.99 0.36 16.05
N ARG A 90 -21.32 0.36 14.89
CA ARG A 90 -21.84 0.74 13.57
C ARG A 90 -21.49 -0.29 12.49
N SER A 91 -21.35 -1.54 12.91
CA SER A 91 -21.03 -2.65 12.02
C SER A 91 -22.15 -2.96 11.00
N ASP A 92 -23.34 -2.42 11.20
CA ASP A 92 -24.47 -2.44 10.25
C ASP A 92 -24.19 -1.67 8.95
N ALA A 93 -23.32 -0.66 9.00
CA ALA A 93 -22.88 0.13 7.86
C ALA A 93 -21.83 -0.58 6.98
N ILE A 94 -21.40 -1.79 7.33
CA ILE A 94 -20.43 -2.56 6.54
C ILE A 94 -21.11 -3.20 5.33
N ALA A 95 -20.54 -3.02 4.14
CA ALA A 95 -20.87 -3.78 2.94
C ALA A 95 -19.59 -4.19 2.20
N GLY A 96 -19.48 -5.46 1.79
CA GLY A 96 -18.36 -5.94 0.97
C GLY A 96 -16.97 -5.69 1.57
N SER A 97 -16.83 -5.81 2.90
CA SER A 97 -15.59 -5.47 3.63
C SER A 97 -15.15 -4.00 3.51
N ALA A 98 -16.09 -3.11 3.21
CA ALA A 98 -15.89 -1.67 3.20
C ALA A 98 -16.96 -0.95 4.01
N VAL A 99 -16.67 0.29 4.38
CA VAL A 99 -17.61 1.22 5.01
C VAL A 99 -17.49 2.58 4.33
N GLY A 100 -18.60 3.27 4.13
CA GLY A 100 -18.61 4.65 3.67
C GLY A 100 -18.35 5.58 4.85
N VAL A 101 -17.30 6.40 4.80
CA VAL A 101 -16.95 7.36 5.87
C VAL A 101 -17.13 8.77 5.35
N GLN A 102 -17.79 9.62 6.14
CA GLN A 102 -18.04 11.01 5.76
C GLN A 102 -16.73 11.81 5.63
N ALA A 103 -16.64 12.68 4.61
CA ALA A 103 -15.46 13.50 4.30
C ALA A 103 -14.92 14.27 5.52
N ARG A 104 -15.79 14.99 6.23
CA ARG A 104 -15.41 15.75 7.43
C ARG A 104 -14.86 14.89 8.56
N VAL A 105 -15.27 13.62 8.65
CA VAL A 105 -14.73 12.68 9.64
C VAL A 105 -13.31 12.25 9.28
N ILE A 106 -12.98 12.19 7.99
CA ILE A 106 -11.63 11.92 7.50
C ILE A 106 -10.74 13.14 7.72
N ASP A 107 -11.25 14.34 7.46
CA ASP A 107 -10.46 15.59 7.53
C ASP A 107 -10.27 16.11 8.96
N GLU A 108 -11.32 16.13 9.77
CA GLU A 108 -11.35 16.76 11.10
C GLU A 108 -11.45 15.74 12.25
N GLY A 109 -11.82 14.49 11.94
CA GLY A 109 -11.97 13.42 12.92
C GLY A 109 -10.69 12.61 13.13
N GLN A 110 -10.85 11.44 13.76
CA GLN A 110 -9.79 10.46 13.88
C GLN A 110 -10.30 9.10 13.43
N VAL A 111 -9.68 8.52 12.41
CA VAL A 111 -9.97 7.17 11.93
C VAL A 111 -8.77 6.27 12.23
N THR A 112 -8.99 5.24 13.04
CA THR A 112 -7.99 4.23 13.38
C THR A 112 -8.40 2.91 12.73
N ILE A 113 -7.57 2.43 11.81
CA ILE A 113 -7.77 1.15 11.13
C ILE A 113 -6.99 0.07 11.87
N LYS A 114 -7.68 -1.00 12.26
CA LYS A 114 -7.11 -2.24 12.80
C LYS A 114 -7.48 -3.40 11.88
N PRO A 115 -6.79 -4.55 11.97
CA PRO A 115 -7.19 -5.73 11.22
C PRO A 115 -8.65 -6.13 11.52
N GLY A 116 -9.52 -6.01 10.52
CA GLY A 116 -10.95 -6.32 10.61
C GLY A 116 -11.83 -5.37 11.44
N GLU A 117 -11.27 -4.30 12.01
CA GLU A 117 -12.00 -3.32 12.82
C GLU A 117 -11.62 -1.88 12.45
N ILE A 118 -12.60 -0.99 12.34
CA ILE A 118 -12.38 0.46 12.22
C ILE A 118 -12.92 1.14 13.48
N VAL A 119 -12.11 2.00 14.08
CA VAL A 119 -12.52 2.86 15.19
C VAL A 119 -12.46 4.32 14.74
N ILE A 120 -13.60 4.99 14.78
CA ILE A 120 -13.80 6.36 14.34
C ILE A 120 -14.13 7.22 15.56
N LYS A 121 -13.50 8.39 15.64
CA LYS A 121 -13.86 9.45 16.57
C LYS A 121 -14.31 10.67 15.77
N CYS A 122 -15.55 11.09 15.97
CA CYS A 122 -16.11 12.18 15.18
C CYS A 122 -15.65 13.55 15.69
N PRO A 123 -15.53 14.54 14.79
CA PRO A 123 -15.39 15.93 15.18
C PRO A 123 -16.72 16.47 15.77
N PRO A 124 -16.68 17.61 16.49
CA PRO A 124 -17.88 18.20 17.08
C PRO A 124 -18.96 18.48 16.02
N GLY A 125 -20.20 18.08 16.32
CA GLY A 125 -21.37 18.34 15.46
C GLY A 125 -21.72 17.26 14.43
N ILE A 126 -20.95 16.17 14.36
CA ILE A 126 -21.28 14.98 13.57
C ILE A 126 -21.75 13.88 14.52
N SER A 127 -22.94 13.32 14.27
CA SER A 127 -23.46 12.17 15.01
C SER A 127 -22.93 10.86 14.42
N ALA A 128 -22.88 9.81 15.22
CA ALA A 128 -22.42 8.49 14.78
C ALA A 128 -23.18 7.96 13.55
N ASP A 129 -24.48 8.24 13.42
CA ASP A 129 -25.31 7.86 12.25
C ASP A 129 -24.88 8.53 10.94
N LYS A 130 -24.29 9.73 11.03
CA LYS A 130 -23.88 10.52 9.85
C LYS A 130 -22.41 10.32 9.52
N ALA A 131 -21.65 9.78 10.45
CA ALA A 131 -20.22 9.56 10.29
C ALA A 131 -19.93 8.42 9.31
N VAL A 132 -20.81 7.42 9.29
CA VAL A 132 -20.68 6.22 8.47
C VAL A 132 -21.98 5.88 7.77
N GLN A 133 -21.86 5.37 6.54
CA GLN A 133 -22.98 4.83 5.79
C GLN A 133 -22.59 3.52 5.10
N ARG A 134 -23.60 2.75 4.73
CA ARG A 134 -23.42 1.56 3.91
C ARG A 134 -23.02 2.00 2.49
N PRO A 135 -21.84 1.61 1.98
CA PRO A 135 -21.45 1.98 0.63
C PRO A 135 -22.33 1.24 -0.39
N GLU A 136 -22.70 1.93 -1.47
CA GLU A 136 -23.28 1.31 -2.67
C GLU A 136 -22.11 0.77 -3.50
N LEU A 137 -22.05 -0.55 -3.62
CA LEU A 137 -20.99 -1.29 -4.32
C LEU A 137 -21.50 -1.84 -5.65
#